data_AF-A0A9Q8LFE3-F1
#
_entry.id   AF-A0A9Q8LFE3-F1
#
_cell.length_a   1.000
_cell.length_b   1.000
_cell.length_c   1.000
_cell.angle_alpha   90.00
_cell.angle_beta   90.00
_cell.angle_gamma   90.00
#
_symmetry.space_group_name_H-M   'P 1'
#
loop_
_entity.id
_entity.type
_entity.pdbx_description
1 polymer ?
#
loop_
_entity_poly.entity_id
_entity_poly.type
_entity_poly.pdbx_seq_one_letter_code
_entity_poly.pdbx_strand_id
1 'polypeptide(L)'
;MMTSRKTVSAVLNHYDPINGPKYMNLSAAEVHSYKWTPVPVEITDIRSCDEDFTLDKNGFQLVEHKVDLSACADDASIREKLYPQLEEMLKRVTGATHAKASAHMVRESTIADLKARAERADSPLEVLPPGPATNVHVDKPHPFPLHSHS
;
A
#
# COMPACT_ATOMS: atom_id res chain seq x y z
N MET A 1 -29.20 -13.32 -11.46
CA MET A 1 -28.45 -13.38 -12.73
C MET A 1 -26.99 -13.52 -12.35
N MET A 2 -26.29 -14.57 -12.80
CA MET A 2 -24.84 -14.69 -12.56
C MET A 2 -24.13 -13.63 -13.40
N THR A 3 -23.64 -12.58 -12.75
CA THR A 3 -22.71 -11.62 -13.34
C THR A 3 -21.45 -12.38 -13.76
N SER A 4 -21.15 -12.37 -15.05
CA SER A 4 -19.91 -12.96 -15.55
C SER A 4 -18.73 -12.17 -14.96
N ARG A 5 -17.80 -12.87 -14.29
CA ARG A 5 -16.58 -12.26 -13.74
C ARG A 5 -15.79 -11.62 -14.87
N LYS A 6 -15.47 -10.34 -14.73
CA LYS A 6 -14.61 -9.63 -15.68
C LYS A 6 -13.17 -9.87 -15.27
N THR A 7 -12.38 -10.47 -16.16
CA THR A 7 -10.96 -10.74 -15.91
C THR A 7 -10.07 -10.08 -16.95
N VAL A 8 -8.81 -9.84 -16.58
CA VAL A 8 -7.73 -9.45 -17.49
C VAL A 8 -6.52 -10.36 -17.26
N SER A 9 -5.90 -10.82 -18.34
CA SER A 9 -4.65 -11.57 -18.26
C SER A 9 -3.48 -10.63 -18.01
N ALA A 10 -2.60 -11.01 -17.09
CA ALA A 10 -1.40 -10.27 -16.76
C ALA A 10 -0.23 -11.22 -16.47
N VAL A 11 0.98 -10.67 -16.38
CA VAL A 11 2.17 -11.38 -15.91
C VAL A 11 2.68 -10.64 -14.67
N LEU A 12 2.76 -11.34 -13.54
CA LEU A 12 3.33 -10.80 -12.30
C LEU A 12 4.73 -11.36 -12.08
N ASN A 13 5.66 -10.50 -11.72
CA ASN A 13 7.01 -10.90 -11.37
C ASN A 13 7.07 -11.30 -9.90
N HIS A 14 7.20 -12.61 -9.65
CA HIS A 14 7.38 -13.17 -8.32
C HIS A 14 8.85 -13.22 -7.96
N TYR A 15 9.13 -12.90 -6.71
CA TYR A 15 10.45 -13.09 -6.12
C TYR A 15 10.67 -14.56 -5.76
N ASP A 16 11.88 -15.09 -5.99
CA ASP A 16 12.29 -16.43 -5.54
C ASP A 16 12.90 -16.35 -4.12
N PRO A 17 12.14 -16.67 -3.06
CA PRO A 17 12.64 -16.56 -1.69
C PRO A 17 13.60 -17.69 -1.30
N ILE A 18 13.75 -18.74 -2.12
CA ILE A 18 14.63 -19.88 -1.84
C ILE A 18 16.07 -19.53 -2.18
N ASN A 19 16.27 -18.84 -3.31
CA ASN A 19 17.60 -18.51 -3.83
C ASN A 19 17.98 -17.03 -3.67
N GLY A 20 17.04 -16.16 -3.31
CA GLY A 20 17.27 -14.73 -3.11
C GLY A 20 17.51 -14.34 -1.63
N PRO A 21 18.00 -13.13 -1.34
CA PRO A 21 18.03 -12.61 0.04
C PRO A 21 16.67 -12.68 0.75
N LYS A 22 16.69 -13.00 2.05
CA LYS A 22 15.47 -13.06 2.88
C LYS A 22 14.68 -11.76 2.96
N TYR A 23 15.35 -10.63 2.72
CA TYR A 23 14.74 -9.31 2.72
C TYR A 23 15.04 -8.63 1.40
N MET A 24 13.97 -8.15 0.76
CA MET A 24 14.07 -7.29 -0.41
C MET A 24 14.24 -5.85 0.06
N ASN A 25 15.23 -5.17 -0.51
CA ASN A 25 15.30 -3.72 -0.51
C ASN A 25 14.63 -3.21 -1.79
N LEU A 26 13.78 -2.20 -1.65
CA LEU A 26 13.02 -1.63 -2.76
C LEU A 26 13.79 -0.50 -3.48
N SER A 27 15.11 -0.41 -3.31
CA SER A 27 15.89 0.54 -4.11
C SER A 27 15.84 0.11 -5.58
N ALA A 28 15.84 1.07 -6.50
CA ALA A 28 15.75 0.76 -7.93
C ALA A 28 16.88 -0.19 -8.34
N ALA A 29 18.11 0.08 -7.89
CA ALA A 29 19.28 -0.73 -8.22
C ALA A 29 19.16 -2.18 -7.73
N GLU A 30 18.71 -2.41 -6.51
CA GLU A 30 18.60 -3.76 -5.95
C GLU A 30 17.42 -4.52 -6.57
N VAL A 31 16.29 -3.85 -6.83
CA VAL A 31 15.11 -4.47 -7.46
C VAL A 31 15.44 -5.04 -8.84
N HIS A 32 16.25 -4.35 -9.65
CA HIS A 32 16.69 -4.85 -10.96
C HIS A 32 17.70 -6.01 -10.86
N SER A 33 18.39 -6.15 -9.73
CA SER A 33 19.36 -7.23 -9.50
C SER A 33 18.73 -8.58 -9.15
N TYR A 34 17.48 -8.57 -8.69
CA TYR A 34 16.81 -9.80 -8.28
C TYR A 34 16.41 -10.66 -9.47
N LYS A 35 16.49 -11.98 -9.27
CA LYS A 35 15.93 -12.94 -10.20
C LYS A 35 14.42 -12.99 -10.00
N TRP A 36 13.70 -12.58 -11.03
CA TRP A 36 12.24 -12.60 -11.07
C TRP A 36 11.75 -13.84 -11.81
N THR A 37 10.70 -14.46 -11.27
CA THR A 37 9.95 -15.52 -11.93
C THR A 37 8.65 -14.91 -12.46
N PRO A 38 8.51 -14.70 -13.77
CA PRO A 38 7.26 -14.22 -14.35
C PRO A 38 6.18 -15.31 -14.25
N VAL A 39 5.04 -14.98 -13.68
CA VAL A 39 3.89 -15.88 -13.51
C VAL A 39 2.69 -15.28 -14.24
N PRO A 40 2.12 -15.98 -15.24
CA PRO A 40 0.87 -15.55 -15.85
C PRO A 40 -0.28 -15.71 -14.84
N VAL A 41 -1.10 -14.67 -14.71
CA VAL A 41 -2.23 -14.64 -13.78
C VAL A 41 -3.47 -14.03 -14.45
N GLU A 42 -4.64 -14.45 -13.98
CA GLU A 42 -5.92 -13.81 -14.29
C GLU A 42 -6.30 -12.87 -13.14
N ILE A 43 -6.38 -11.58 -13.42
CA ILE A 43 -6.80 -10.56 -12.44
C ILE A 43 -8.31 -10.33 -12.62
N THR A 44 -9.07 -10.54 -11.56
CA THR A 44 -10.53 -10.33 -11.59
C THR A 44 -10.89 -8.93 -11.09
N ASP A 45 -11.79 -8.25 -11.81
CA ASP A 45 -12.39 -7.00 -11.36
C ASP A 45 -13.29 -7.27 -10.16
N ILE A 46 -12.89 -6.76 -8.99
CA ILE A 46 -13.59 -6.96 -7.72
C ILE A 46 -15.06 -6.50 -7.77
N ARG A 47 -15.41 -5.54 -8.64
CA ARG A 47 -16.79 -5.05 -8.83
C ARG A 47 -17.70 -6.05 -9.54
N SER A 48 -17.11 -7.11 -10.12
CA SER A 48 -17.83 -8.21 -10.76
C SER A 48 -17.89 -9.46 -9.89
N CYS A 49 -17.37 -9.38 -8.65
CA CYS A 49 -17.40 -10.47 -7.68
C CYS A 49 -18.53 -10.24 -6.66
N ASP A 50 -19.31 -11.29 -6.40
CA ASP A 50 -20.30 -11.31 -5.31
C ASP A 50 -19.70 -11.86 -4.00
N GLU A 51 -18.38 -11.85 -3.87
CA GLU A 51 -17.67 -12.37 -2.70
C GLU A 51 -17.54 -11.29 -1.62
N ASP A 52 -17.80 -11.68 -0.37
CA ASP A 52 -17.47 -10.84 0.78
C ASP A 52 -15.96 -10.90 1.05
N PHE A 53 -15.31 -9.74 0.98
CA PHE A 53 -13.90 -9.55 1.31
C PHE A 53 -13.78 -9.03 2.73
N THR A 54 -13.26 -9.85 3.63
CA THR A 54 -13.05 -9.49 5.04
C THR A 54 -11.57 -9.53 5.38
N LEU A 55 -11.18 -8.71 6.37
CA LEU A 55 -9.79 -8.60 6.78
C LEU A 55 -9.22 -9.96 7.22
N ASP A 56 -9.99 -10.76 7.98
CA ASP A 56 -9.57 -12.06 8.49
C ASP A 56 -9.38 -13.12 7.40
N LYS A 57 -10.21 -13.10 6.34
CA LYS A 57 -10.17 -14.10 5.27
C LYS A 57 -9.17 -13.73 4.18
N ASN A 58 -9.08 -12.45 3.84
CA ASN A 58 -8.40 -11.98 2.63
C ASN A 58 -7.17 -11.12 2.92
N GLY A 59 -6.97 -10.68 4.17
CA GLY A 59 -5.95 -9.69 4.52
C GLY A 59 -6.29 -8.27 4.06
N PHE A 60 -7.49 -8.06 3.49
CA PHE A 60 -8.03 -6.74 3.14
C PHE A 60 -9.55 -6.78 3.21
N GLN A 61 -10.16 -5.60 3.32
CA GLN A 61 -11.62 -5.44 3.34
C GLN A 61 -12.02 -4.19 2.58
N LEU A 62 -13.17 -4.26 1.91
CA LEU A 62 -13.80 -3.09 1.30
C LEU A 62 -14.70 -2.41 2.32
N VAL A 63 -14.51 -1.11 2.49
CA VAL A 63 -15.32 -0.28 3.40
C VAL A 63 -15.79 0.93 2.62
N GLU A 64 -17.10 1.16 2.61
CA GLU A 64 -17.64 2.41 2.10
C GLU A 64 -17.40 3.52 3.14
N HIS A 65 -16.58 4.49 2.77
CA HIS A 65 -16.25 5.62 3.63
C HIS A 65 -16.21 6.91 2.81
N LYS A 66 -16.93 7.93 3.27
CA LYS A 66 -16.91 9.26 2.66
C LYS A 66 -15.68 10.00 3.13
N VAL A 67 -14.87 10.46 2.19
CA VAL A 67 -13.66 11.25 2.44
C VAL A 67 -13.84 12.63 1.81
N ASP A 68 -13.49 13.68 2.54
CA ASP A 68 -13.36 15.02 1.99
C ASP A 68 -12.04 15.14 1.20
N LEU A 69 -12.14 15.07 -0.13
CA LEU A 69 -10.98 15.16 -1.02
C LEU A 69 -10.29 16.53 -0.99
N SER A 70 -10.96 17.59 -0.50
CA SER A 70 -10.31 18.90 -0.34
C SER A 70 -9.21 18.87 0.73
N ALA A 71 -9.27 17.91 1.67
CA ALA A 71 -8.21 17.67 2.63
C ALA A 71 -6.93 17.07 2.01
N CYS A 72 -6.97 16.62 0.75
CA CYS A 72 -5.82 16.09 0.02
C CYS A 72 -4.98 17.15 -0.70
N ALA A 73 -5.23 18.45 -0.46
CA ALA A 73 -4.56 19.53 -1.16
C ALA A 73 -3.05 19.65 -0.86
N ASP A 74 -2.65 19.35 0.38
CA ASP A 74 -1.27 19.46 0.83
C ASP A 74 -0.98 18.50 2.01
N ASP A 75 0.31 18.26 2.28
CA ASP A 75 0.79 17.31 3.30
C ASP A 75 0.28 17.66 4.72
N ALA A 76 0.13 18.95 5.04
CA ALA A 76 -0.36 19.40 6.36
C ALA A 76 -1.85 19.15 6.49
N SER A 77 -2.65 19.52 5.48
CA SER A 77 -4.08 19.24 5.43
C SER A 77 -4.38 17.74 5.56
N ILE A 78 -3.59 16.88 4.92
CA ILE A 78 -3.72 15.42 5.01
C ILE A 78 -3.48 14.94 6.45
N ARG A 79 -2.41 15.40 7.09
CA ARG A 79 -2.06 14.99 8.45
C ARG A 79 -3.05 15.51 9.49
N GLU A 80 -3.50 16.75 9.35
CA GLU A 80 -4.37 17.39 10.34
C GLU A 80 -5.83 16.93 10.22
N LYS A 81 -6.31 16.73 8.99
CA LYS A 81 -7.73 16.45 8.75
C LYS A 81 -7.99 14.99 8.39
N LEU A 82 -7.18 14.41 7.51
CA LEU A 82 -7.48 13.09 6.94
C LEU A 82 -6.99 11.96 7.84
N TYR A 83 -5.79 12.07 8.42
CA TYR A 83 -5.25 11.02 9.30
C TYR A 83 -6.20 10.69 10.47
N PRO A 84 -6.72 11.66 11.25
CA PRO A 84 -7.63 11.34 12.34
C PRO A 84 -8.92 10.65 11.87
N GLN A 85 -9.47 11.07 10.73
CA GLN A 85 -10.68 10.47 10.15
C GLN A 85 -10.45 9.01 9.76
N LEU A 86 -9.30 8.72 9.12
CA LEU A 86 -8.93 7.37 8.71
C LEU A 86 -8.58 6.48 9.90
N GLU A 87 -7.88 7.00 10.91
CA GLU A 87 -7.58 6.26 12.14
C GLU A 87 -8.86 5.86 12.87
N GLU A 88 -9.82 6.77 13.00
CA GLU A 88 -11.12 6.47 13.60
C GLU A 88 -11.94 5.49 12.76
N MET A 89 -11.90 5.60 11.43
CA MET A 89 -12.50 4.60 10.54
C MET A 89 -11.88 3.22 10.76
N LEU A 90 -10.54 3.12 10.81
CA LEU A 90 -9.83 1.87 11.03
C LEU A 90 -10.21 1.25 12.38
N LYS A 91 -10.23 2.03 13.47
CA LYS A 91 -10.66 1.54 14.79
C LYS A 91 -12.09 0.98 14.76
N ARG A 92 -13.03 1.69 14.11
CA ARG A 92 -14.43 1.23 13.99
C ARG A 92 -14.56 -0.07 13.20
N VAL A 93 -13.83 -0.20 12.10
CA VAL A 93 -13.91 -1.38 11.22
C VAL A 93 -13.21 -2.60 11.84
N THR A 94 -12.06 -2.38 12.47
CA THR A 94 -11.20 -3.47 12.96
C THR A 94 -11.40 -3.81 14.43
N GLY A 95 -12.04 -2.92 15.21
CA GLY A 95 -12.10 -3.03 16.67
C GLY A 95 -10.78 -2.70 17.37
N ALA A 96 -9.78 -2.19 16.65
CA ALA A 96 -8.49 -1.84 17.23
C ALA A 96 -8.61 -0.74 18.29
N THR A 97 -7.88 -0.88 19.40
CA THR A 97 -7.79 0.15 20.44
C THR A 97 -6.91 1.33 20.02
N HIS A 98 -6.02 1.11 19.05
CA HIS A 98 -5.11 2.12 18.51
C HIS A 98 -4.95 1.92 16.99
N ALA A 99 -4.94 3.04 16.27
CA ALA A 99 -4.60 3.12 14.86
C ALA A 99 -3.76 4.37 14.65
N LYS A 100 -2.73 4.29 13.80
CA LYS A 100 -1.85 5.42 13.51
C LYS A 100 -1.50 5.45 12.03
N ALA A 101 -1.90 6.50 11.34
CA ALA A 101 -1.46 6.77 9.98
C ALA A 101 -0.03 7.33 10.01
N SER A 102 0.88 6.69 9.28
CA SER A 102 2.32 7.01 9.31
C SER A 102 2.80 7.67 8.03
N ALA A 103 2.29 7.25 6.87
CA ALA A 103 2.71 7.74 5.57
C ALA A 103 1.53 7.77 4.59
N HIS A 104 1.63 8.68 3.62
CA HIS A 104 0.74 8.77 2.47
C HIS A 104 1.54 9.07 1.21
N MET A 105 0.97 8.80 0.04
CA MET A 105 1.50 9.28 -1.25
C MET A 105 0.34 9.92 -2.03
N VAL A 106 0.54 11.13 -2.53
CA VAL A 106 -0.41 11.80 -3.42
C VAL A 106 0.00 11.48 -4.86
N ARG A 107 -0.86 10.81 -5.62
CA ARG A 107 -0.51 10.35 -6.98
C ARG A 107 -0.43 11.46 -8.02
N GLU A 108 -0.95 12.65 -7.70
CA GLU A 108 -0.80 13.86 -8.51
C GLU A 108 0.57 14.55 -8.28
N SER A 109 1.35 14.10 -7.30
CA SER A 109 2.66 14.70 -7.00
C SER A 109 3.58 14.65 -8.21
N THR A 110 4.15 15.81 -8.54
CA THR A 110 5.20 15.92 -9.55
C THR A 110 6.51 15.33 -9.03
N ILE A 111 7.45 15.05 -9.93
CA ILE A 111 8.83 14.65 -9.54
C ILE A 111 9.46 15.70 -8.61
N ALA A 112 9.15 16.99 -8.78
CA ALA A 112 9.64 18.05 -7.91
C ALA A 112 9.10 17.91 -6.48
N ASP A 113 7.81 17.61 -6.34
CA ASP A 113 7.17 17.38 -5.04
C ASP A 113 7.78 16.16 -4.32
N LEU A 114 8.01 15.08 -5.07
CA LEU A 114 8.65 13.87 -4.55
C LEU A 114 10.09 14.13 -4.09
N LYS A 115 10.87 14.94 -4.83
CA LYS A 115 12.22 15.37 -4.43
C LYS A 115 12.21 16.23 -3.18
N ALA A 116 11.37 17.25 -3.12
CA ALA A 116 11.25 18.11 -1.95
C ALA A 116 10.83 17.33 -0.68
N ARG A 117 10.06 16.25 -0.85
CA ARG A 117 9.73 15.34 0.25
C ARG A 117 10.90 14.46 0.66
N ALA A 118 11.65 13.91 -0.30
CA ALA A 118 12.84 13.11 0.00
C ALA A 118 13.89 13.91 0.78
N GLU A 119 14.06 15.19 0.48
CA GLU A 119 14.95 16.11 1.22
C GLU A 119 14.53 16.34 2.67
N ARG A 120 13.23 16.21 2.98
CA ARG A 120 12.67 16.40 4.33
C ARG A 120 12.58 15.12 5.16
N ALA A 121 12.94 13.97 4.59
CA ALA A 121 12.81 12.70 5.28
C ALA A 121 14.05 12.40 6.14
N ASP A 122 13.82 11.84 7.32
CA ASP A 122 14.89 11.38 8.23
C ASP A 122 15.69 10.18 7.68
N SER A 123 15.32 9.67 6.51
CA SER A 123 15.99 8.57 5.82
C SER A 123 16.00 8.84 4.32
N PRO A 124 17.06 8.42 3.60
CA PRO A 124 17.15 8.64 2.16
C PRO A 124 16.00 7.93 1.44
N LEU A 125 15.06 8.73 0.93
CA LEU A 125 14.00 8.27 0.03
C LEU A 125 14.50 8.35 -1.40
N GLU A 126 14.59 7.21 -2.08
CA GLU A 126 14.82 7.21 -3.52
C GLU A 126 13.56 7.70 -4.24
N VAL A 127 13.72 8.77 -5.02
CA VAL A 127 12.61 9.33 -5.81
C VAL A 127 12.44 8.51 -7.08
N LEU A 128 11.57 7.51 -7.03
CA LEU A 128 11.15 6.78 -8.20
C LEU A 128 10.08 7.57 -8.97
N PRO A 129 10.16 7.69 -10.31
CA PRO A 129 9.09 8.27 -11.09
C PRO A 129 7.80 7.47 -10.87
N PRO A 130 6.63 8.14 -10.77
CA PRO A 130 5.36 7.46 -10.61
C PRO A 130 5.11 6.59 -11.86
N GLY A 131 5.24 5.28 -11.69
CA GLY A 131 4.98 4.27 -12.70
C GLY A 131 4.14 3.13 -12.11
N PRO A 132 3.56 2.28 -12.97
CA PRO A 132 2.87 1.10 -12.48
C PRO A 132 3.86 0.20 -11.72
N ALA A 133 3.48 -0.27 -10.54
CA ALA A 133 4.25 -1.29 -9.85
C ALA A 133 4.14 -2.61 -10.65
N THR A 134 5.28 -3.20 -11.00
CA THR A 134 5.35 -4.45 -11.77
C THR A 134 5.71 -5.67 -10.92
N ASN A 135 5.96 -5.45 -9.63
CA ASN A 135 6.53 -6.45 -8.73
C ASN A 135 5.56 -6.71 -7.57
N VAL A 136 5.51 -7.95 -7.11
CA VAL A 136 4.72 -8.31 -5.93
C VAL A 136 5.48 -7.89 -4.67
N HIS A 137 4.84 -7.07 -3.84
CA HIS A 137 5.35 -6.67 -2.53
C HIS A 137 4.50 -7.30 -1.42
N VAL A 138 5.17 -7.80 -0.37
CA VAL A 138 4.53 -8.18 0.89
C VAL A 138 5.05 -7.22 1.95
N ASP A 139 4.13 -6.48 2.56
CA ASP A 139 4.45 -5.50 3.59
C ASP A 139 5.14 -6.18 4.79
N LYS A 140 6.15 -5.51 5.33
CA LYS A 140 6.78 -5.92 6.59
C LYS A 140 5.90 -5.44 7.75
N PRO A 141 5.74 -6.24 8.82
CA PRO A 141 5.15 -5.70 10.05
C PRO A 141 6.04 -4.55 10.55
N HIS A 142 5.43 -3.41 10.87
CA HIS A 142 6.15 -2.33 11.53
C HIS A 142 6.55 -2.80 12.94
N PRO A 143 7.83 -2.69 13.36
CA PRO A 143 8.19 -2.94 14.73
C PRO A 143 7.56 -1.86 15.61
N PHE A 144 6.40 -2.16 16.20
CA PHE A 144 5.87 -1.34 17.28
C PHE A 144 6.79 -1.55 18.50
N PRO A 145 7.40 -0.49 19.06
CA PRO A 145 8.05 -0.62 20.35
C PRO A 145 6.96 -1.00 21.36
N LEU A 146 7.06 -2.21 21.91
CA LEU A 146 6.28 -2.60 23.07
C LEU A 146 6.70 -1.66 24.21
N HIS A 147 5.92 -0.62 24.46
CA HIS A 147 6.04 0.11 25.71
C HIS A 147 5.66 -0.87 26.83
N SER A 148 6.68 -1.33 27.56
CA SER A 148 6.52 -2.09 28.78
C SER A 148 5.77 -1.22 29.78
N HIS A 149 4.47 -1.46 29.95
CA HIS A 149 3.76 -1.00 31.13
C HIS A 149 4.19 -1.89 32.30
N SER A 150 5.05 -1.32 33.14
CA SER A 150 5.31 -1.73 34.52
C SER A 150 4.10 -1.49 35.40
#